data_AF-A0A8S2FGQ7-F1
#
_entry.id   AF-A0A8S2FGQ7-F1
#
_cell.length_a   1.000
_cell.length_b   1.000
_cell.length_c   1.000
_cell.angle_alpha   90.00
_cell.angle_beta   90.00
_cell.angle_gamma   90.00
#
_symmetry.space_group_name_H-M   'P 1'
#
loop_
_entity.id
_entity.type
_entity.pdbx_description
1 polymer ?
#
loop_
_entity_poly.entity_id
_entity_poly.type
_entity_poly.pdbx_seq_one_letter_code
_entity_poly.pdbx_strand_id
1 'polypeptide(L)'
;MSSGLTLGICVPSSCDRQSIAALAQNLFKNDNITENNLLCSNDAASKRKSQPGGVVVTCVVLSLLGFLVLTGTIVDLLLASRPESATHVASHLNGYNHISDIRSTESKSMTLPRHSRFSIQALLDATPRTVFIAQFSAIRTLRHIFTMTKKDDENSLAFIHGLRVLSLFWVIFGHSILFNLYYTNNAVDILAWSHNMAFQLIVSAVLSVDTFFVLSGFLTTIIFVREVTKKKFSLRLFILYYVHRYIRLTPTFLLVILVSINLTPYFGRGPIYPAIQGFESDGCRHHGWWTAILYVGNLVHPNDMCLGVSWYLHNDMQFHWIAPLALIPFVIGRKQIGYFVATVYVLVGIGSISGILLYYSTMSLNLFAEATDLNGPSFFNKVYITPWCRISAYAIGLLTGFMVINVGRLYRSNTYTKLFGTLLAIVVGLT
;
A
#
# COMPACT_ATOMS: atom_id res chain seq x y z
N MET A 1 -24.70 -14.90 -4.08
CA MET A 1 -25.16 -15.54 -2.83
C MET A 1 -26.63 -15.20 -2.67
N SER A 2 -27.51 -16.18 -2.44
CA SER A 2 -28.95 -15.90 -2.29
C SER A 2 -29.20 -15.09 -1.03
N SER A 3 -29.94 -13.99 -1.17
CA SER A 3 -30.37 -13.09 -0.10
C SER A 3 -31.37 -13.81 0.83
N GLY A 4 -30.86 -14.63 1.75
CA GLY A 4 -31.65 -15.27 2.80
C GLY A 4 -31.34 -14.64 4.16
N LEU A 5 -32.39 -14.41 4.96
CA LEU A 5 -32.23 -14.02 6.36
C LEU A 5 -31.48 -15.14 7.10
N THR A 6 -30.29 -14.85 7.62
CA THR A 6 -29.52 -15.83 8.41
C THR A 6 -29.77 -15.58 9.88
N LEU A 7 -30.42 -16.54 10.55
CA LEU A 7 -30.74 -16.43 11.97
C LEU A 7 -29.91 -17.44 12.77
N GLY A 8 -29.25 -16.98 13.83
CA GLY A 8 -28.38 -17.81 14.68
C GLY A 8 -28.84 -17.82 16.13
N ILE A 9 -28.77 -18.97 16.78
CA ILE A 9 -29.07 -19.14 18.22
C ILE A 9 -27.79 -19.57 18.93
N CYS A 10 -27.38 -18.83 19.97
CA CYS A 10 -26.31 -19.24 20.86
C CYS A 10 -26.85 -20.16 21.96
N VAL A 11 -26.34 -21.39 22.02
CA VAL A 11 -26.68 -22.36 23.07
C VAL A 11 -25.43 -22.80 23.85
N PRO A 12 -25.58 -23.30 25.08
CA PRO A 12 -24.48 -23.88 25.84
C PRO A 12 -23.78 -25.02 25.08
N SER A 13 -22.48 -25.20 25.29
CA SER A 13 -21.67 -26.25 24.65
C SER A 13 -22.11 -27.68 25.00
N SER A 14 -22.94 -27.84 26.04
CA SER A 14 -23.53 -29.11 26.45
C SER A 14 -24.73 -29.54 25.61
N CYS A 15 -25.28 -28.69 24.74
CA CYS A 15 -26.43 -29.01 23.91
C CYS A 15 -26.02 -29.84 22.68
N ASP A 16 -26.73 -30.95 22.45
CA ASP A 16 -26.51 -31.79 21.29
C ASP A 16 -27.22 -31.24 20.03
N ARG A 17 -26.69 -31.57 18.85
CA ARG A 17 -27.16 -31.07 17.55
C ARG A 17 -28.65 -31.35 17.32
N GLN A 18 -29.13 -32.53 17.76
CA GLN A 18 -30.54 -32.91 17.64
C GLN A 18 -31.44 -32.02 18.50
N SER A 19 -31.01 -31.69 19.73
CA SER A 19 -31.74 -30.80 20.62
C SER A 19 -31.81 -29.37 20.07
N ILE A 20 -30.73 -28.90 19.43
CA ILE A 20 -30.67 -27.57 18.80
C ILE A 20 -31.58 -27.51 17.57
N ALA A 21 -31.58 -28.56 16.73
CA ALA A 21 -32.47 -28.65 15.58
C ALA A 21 -33.94 -28.66 16.01
N ALA A 22 -34.29 -29.44 17.03
CA ALA A 22 -35.65 -29.46 17.60
C ALA A 22 -36.05 -28.11 18.21
N LEU A 23 -35.13 -27.42 18.88
CA LEU A 23 -35.36 -26.09 19.43
C LEU A 23 -35.59 -25.06 18.31
N ALA A 24 -34.77 -25.08 17.26
CA ALA A 24 -34.93 -24.21 16.10
C ALA A 24 -36.25 -24.47 15.37
N GLN A 25 -36.61 -25.73 15.14
CA GLN A 25 -37.90 -26.10 14.53
C GLN A 25 -39.09 -25.65 15.38
N ASN A 26 -39.00 -25.69 16.71
CA ASN A 26 -40.08 -25.21 17.58
C ASN A 26 -40.15 -23.67 17.63
N LEU A 27 -39.02 -22.97 17.60
CA LEU A 27 -38.97 -21.51 17.63
C LEU A 27 -39.44 -20.89 16.31
N PHE A 28 -39.11 -21.51 15.17
CA PHE A 28 -39.45 -21.01 13.83
C PHE A 28 -40.60 -21.77 13.19
N LYS A 29 -41.35 -22.58 13.94
CA LYS A 29 -42.45 -23.41 13.42
C LYS A 29 -43.52 -22.63 12.68
N ASN A 30 -43.72 -21.37 13.06
CA ASN A 30 -44.73 -20.48 12.50
C ASN A 30 -44.18 -19.59 11.37
N ASP A 31 -42.85 -19.54 11.19
CA ASP A 31 -42.22 -18.82 10.12
C ASP A 31 -41.87 -19.83 9.02
N ASN A 32 -42.18 -19.52 7.76
CA ASN A 32 -41.99 -20.42 6.62
C ASN A 32 -40.48 -20.61 6.23
N ILE A 33 -39.61 -20.68 7.24
CA ILE A 33 -38.16 -20.78 7.15
C ILE A 33 -37.82 -22.26 6.92
N THR A 34 -37.60 -22.61 5.66
CA THR A 34 -37.21 -23.97 5.27
C THR A 34 -35.77 -24.27 5.69
N GLU A 35 -35.57 -25.44 6.28
CA GLU A 35 -34.36 -25.96 6.91
C GLU A 35 -33.24 -26.27 5.90
N ASN A 36 -32.83 -25.32 5.08
CA ASN A 36 -31.88 -25.64 4.00
C ASN A 36 -30.41 -25.60 4.44
N ASN A 37 -30.05 -24.96 5.58
CA ASN A 37 -28.64 -24.89 6.02
C ASN A 37 -28.48 -24.67 7.55
N LEU A 38 -28.81 -25.65 8.40
CA LEU A 38 -28.50 -25.58 9.84
C LEU A 38 -26.98 -25.78 10.09
N LEU A 39 -26.25 -24.67 10.26
CA LEU A 39 -24.83 -24.67 10.61
C LEU A 39 -24.64 -24.69 12.13
N CYS A 40 -24.64 -25.88 12.73
CA CYS A 40 -24.24 -26.05 14.12
C CYS A 40 -22.70 -26.05 14.22
N SER A 41 -22.15 -25.07 14.94
CA SER A 41 -20.72 -24.95 15.18
C SER A 41 -20.42 -25.21 16.66
N ASN A 42 -20.03 -26.44 17.00
CA ASN A 42 -19.60 -26.82 18.35
C ASN A 42 -18.16 -26.38 18.61
N ASP A 43 -17.87 -25.10 18.38
CA ASP A 43 -16.53 -24.52 18.23
C ASP A 43 -16.00 -24.66 16.78
N ALA A 44 -16.05 -23.56 16.03
CA ALA A 44 -15.50 -23.45 14.67
C ALA A 44 -14.00 -23.77 14.63
N ALA A 45 -13.33 -23.83 15.79
CA ALA A 45 -11.94 -24.24 15.90
C ALA A 45 -11.70 -25.71 15.53
N SER A 46 -12.66 -26.63 15.69
CA SER A 46 -12.39 -28.08 15.48
C SER A 46 -12.39 -28.50 14.00
N LYS A 47 -13.02 -27.73 13.11
CA LYS A 47 -13.03 -27.95 11.65
C LYS A 47 -11.98 -27.14 10.89
N ARG A 48 -11.01 -26.51 11.57
CA ARG A 48 -9.88 -25.84 10.89
C ARG A 48 -9.12 -26.89 10.07
N LYS A 49 -9.31 -26.91 8.74
CA LYS A 49 -8.38 -27.56 7.80
C LYS A 49 -7.08 -26.75 7.75
N SER A 50 -6.35 -26.76 8.86
CA SER A 50 -4.99 -26.25 8.87
C SER A 50 -4.14 -27.18 7.99
N GLN A 51 -3.32 -26.61 7.12
CA GLN A 51 -2.09 -27.29 6.75
C GLN A 51 -1.11 -26.93 7.87
N PRO A 52 -0.91 -27.79 8.89
CA PRO A 52 -0.02 -27.48 10.01
C PRO A 52 1.37 -27.06 9.52
N GLY A 53 1.83 -27.60 8.39
CA GLY A 53 3.09 -27.20 7.75
C GLY A 53 3.17 -25.70 7.40
N GLY A 54 2.12 -25.10 6.83
CA GLY A 54 2.15 -23.69 6.42
C GLY A 54 2.21 -22.72 7.61
N VAL A 55 1.49 -23.05 8.69
CA VAL A 55 1.54 -22.31 9.97
C VAL A 55 2.94 -22.39 10.58
N VAL A 56 3.51 -23.60 10.67
CA VAL A 56 4.87 -23.81 11.20
C VAL A 56 5.90 -23.03 10.38
N VAL A 57 5.85 -23.10 9.05
CA VAL A 57 6.76 -22.33 8.18
C VAL A 57 6.64 -20.83 8.42
N THR A 58 5.41 -20.31 8.51
CA THR A 58 5.17 -18.88 8.74
C THR A 58 5.70 -18.44 10.10
N CYS A 59 5.47 -19.23 11.16
CA CYS A 59 6.02 -18.97 12.49
C CYS A 59 7.55 -19.02 12.50
N VAL A 60 8.17 -19.97 11.79
CA VAL A 60 9.64 -20.04 11.67
C VAL A 60 10.19 -18.80 10.97
N VAL A 61 9.59 -18.37 9.85
CA VAL A 61 10.02 -17.17 9.11
C VAL A 61 9.90 -15.92 10.00
N LEU A 62 8.77 -15.73 10.68
CA LEU A 62 8.58 -14.61 11.61
C LEU A 62 9.55 -14.64 12.78
N SER A 63 9.84 -15.82 13.32
CA SER A 63 10.80 -16.01 14.41
C SER A 63 12.22 -15.69 13.97
N LEU A 64 12.62 -16.09 12.75
CA LEU A 64 13.92 -15.74 12.17
C LEU A 64 14.06 -14.24 11.95
N LEU A 65 13.02 -13.57 11.44
CA LEU A 65 13.01 -12.11 11.30
C LEU A 65 13.09 -11.41 12.67
N GLY A 66 12.33 -11.89 13.65
CA GLY A 66 12.40 -11.40 15.03
C GLY A 66 13.79 -11.58 15.65
N PHE A 67 14.42 -12.73 15.42
CA PHE A 67 15.79 -13.00 15.86
C PHE A 67 16.81 -12.08 15.19
N LEU A 68 16.69 -11.80 13.89
CA LEU A 68 17.54 -10.83 13.19
C LEU A 68 17.40 -9.42 13.77
N VAL A 69 16.18 -9.00 14.09
CA VAL A 69 15.92 -7.69 14.71
C VAL A 69 16.48 -7.64 16.13
N LEU A 70 16.30 -8.69 16.93
CA LEU A 70 16.84 -8.80 18.30
C LEU A 70 18.36 -8.76 18.30
N THR A 71 19.01 -9.59 17.47
CA THR A 71 20.47 -9.63 17.34
C THR A 71 21.02 -8.30 16.83
N GLY A 72 20.40 -7.70 15.82
CA GLY A 72 20.75 -6.37 15.33
C GLY A 72 20.65 -5.29 16.41
N THR A 73 19.61 -5.34 17.25
CA THR A 73 19.41 -4.40 18.36
C THR A 73 20.44 -4.60 19.47
N ILE A 74 20.77 -5.84 19.83
CA ILE A 74 21.81 -6.15 20.81
C ILE A 74 23.17 -5.65 20.33
N VAL A 75 23.54 -5.93 19.07
CA VAL A 75 24.80 -5.46 18.48
C VAL A 75 24.87 -3.93 18.47
N ASP A 76 23.79 -3.25 18.11
CA ASP A 76 23.71 -1.79 18.11
C ASP A 76 23.87 -1.19 19.50
N LEU A 77 23.23 -1.79 20.52
CA LEU A 77 23.40 -1.37 21.92
C LEU A 77 24.84 -1.58 22.40
N LEU A 78 25.45 -2.73 22.10
CA LEU A 78 26.85 -3.00 22.47
C LEU A 78 27.84 -2.05 21.79
N LEU A 79 27.55 -1.62 20.56
CA LEU A 79 28.31 -0.59 19.87
C LEU A 79 28.11 0.80 20.50
N ALA A 80 26.88 1.13 20.92
CA ALA A 80 26.56 2.41 21.56
C ALA A 80 27.14 2.55 22.98
N SER A 81 27.31 1.44 23.71
CA SER A 81 27.89 1.43 25.07
C SER A 81 29.42 1.62 25.10
N ARG A 82 30.11 1.68 23.95
CA ARG A 82 31.56 1.95 23.88
C ARG A 82 31.81 3.48 23.84
N PRO A 83 32.49 4.07 24.85
CA PRO A 83 32.57 5.53 25.04
C PRO A 83 33.28 6.30 23.91
N GLU A 84 34.08 5.66 23.06
CA GLU A 84 34.74 6.30 21.89
C GLU A 84 33.89 6.32 20.60
N SER A 85 32.70 5.68 20.57
CA SER A 85 31.91 5.49 19.34
C SER A 85 30.81 6.55 19.09
N ALA A 86 30.50 7.40 20.07
CA ALA A 86 29.42 8.39 19.96
C ALA A 86 29.67 9.44 18.85
N THR A 87 30.93 9.76 18.56
CA THR A 87 31.35 10.73 17.53
C THR A 87 31.39 10.14 16.11
N HIS A 88 31.59 8.82 15.96
CA HIS A 88 31.70 8.14 14.66
C HIS A 88 30.34 7.72 14.06
N VAL A 89 29.31 7.51 14.88
CA VAL A 89 27.95 7.22 14.39
C VAL A 89 27.36 8.46 13.69
N ALA A 90 27.71 9.67 14.14
CA ALA A 90 27.29 10.92 13.52
C ALA A 90 27.89 11.14 12.12
N SER A 91 29.10 10.64 11.84
CA SER A 91 29.78 10.84 10.55
C SER A 91 29.36 9.83 9.47
N HIS A 92 29.05 8.58 9.84
CA HIS A 92 28.51 7.60 8.90
C HIS A 92 27.06 7.88 8.46
N LEU A 93 26.31 8.65 9.23
CA LEU A 93 24.99 9.20 8.82
C LEU A 93 25.11 10.15 7.62
N ASN A 94 26.27 10.80 7.42
CA ASN A 94 26.53 11.64 6.25
C ASN A 94 27.06 10.85 5.04
N GLY A 95 27.58 9.63 5.24
CA GLY A 95 28.25 8.84 4.20
C GLY A 95 27.33 8.15 3.17
N TYR A 96 26.01 8.18 3.36
CA TYR A 96 25.06 7.66 2.36
C TYR A 96 24.57 8.73 1.36
N ASN A 97 25.05 9.97 1.48
CA ASN A 97 24.87 11.01 0.48
C ASN A 97 26.21 11.29 -0.19
N HIS A 98 26.56 10.51 -1.21
CA HIS A 98 27.61 10.92 -2.15
C HIS A 98 26.99 11.29 -3.50
N ILE A 99 27.60 12.30 -4.13
CA ILE A 99 27.15 13.18 -5.22
C ILE A 99 26.46 14.43 -4.63
N SER A 100 27.13 15.56 -4.41
CA SER A 100 28.18 16.18 -5.24
C SER A 100 29.04 17.19 -4.46
N ASP A 101 30.26 17.35 -4.95
CA ASP A 101 31.20 18.45 -4.72
C ASP A 101 30.54 19.83 -4.62
N ILE A 102 31.04 20.67 -3.70
CA ILE A 102 31.84 21.86 -4.03
C ILE A 102 32.60 22.28 -2.77
N ARG A 103 33.92 22.34 -2.94
CA ARG A 103 34.92 22.79 -1.99
C ARG A 103 35.28 24.22 -2.36
N SER A 104 34.99 25.21 -1.50
CA SER A 104 35.78 26.44 -1.40
C SER A 104 35.27 27.36 -0.28
N THR A 105 36.22 27.82 0.55
CA THR A 105 36.25 29.10 1.31
C THR A 105 35.18 29.29 2.40
N GLU A 106 35.46 29.55 3.68
CA GLU A 106 36.57 30.27 4.30
C GLU A 106 36.63 29.97 5.81
N SER A 107 37.80 30.20 6.40
CA SER A 107 38.20 29.93 7.78
C SER A 107 37.48 30.79 8.83
N LYS A 108 37.28 30.24 10.04
CA LYS A 108 37.70 30.91 11.29
C LYS A 108 37.94 29.90 12.42
N SER A 109 39.07 30.10 13.07
CA SER A 109 39.76 29.29 14.08
C SER A 109 39.13 29.35 15.47
N MET A 110 39.21 28.24 16.23
CA MET A 110 39.60 28.32 17.65
C MET A 110 40.24 26.98 18.10
N THR A 111 41.42 27.08 18.70
CA THR A 111 42.36 26.00 19.06
C THR A 111 42.20 25.55 20.50
N LEU A 112 42.52 24.26 20.80
CA LEU A 112 43.13 23.74 22.05
C LEU A 112 43.31 22.19 21.96
N PRO A 113 44.19 21.54 22.77
CA PRO A 113 45.56 21.16 22.46
C PRO A 113 45.77 19.67 22.06
N ARG A 114 47.02 19.37 21.66
CA ARG A 114 47.51 18.19 20.92
C ARG A 114 48.36 17.28 21.82
N HIS A 115 47.86 16.10 22.20
CA HIS A 115 48.61 14.89 22.62
C HIS A 115 47.57 13.76 22.71
N SER A 116 47.63 12.58 22.07
CA SER A 116 48.67 11.83 21.40
C SER A 116 48.03 11.11 20.19
N ARG A 117 48.76 11.02 19.08
CA ARG A 117 48.29 10.32 17.87
C ARG A 117 48.24 8.82 18.15
N PHE A 118 47.06 8.26 18.44
CA PHE A 118 46.81 6.84 18.25
C PHE A 118 45.77 6.64 17.14
N SER A 119 46.31 6.64 15.92
CA SER A 119 45.91 5.83 14.77
C SER A 119 44.41 5.55 14.54
N ILE A 120 43.89 6.23 13.52
CA ILE A 120 42.64 5.99 12.76
C ILE A 120 42.44 4.51 12.32
N GLN A 121 43.47 3.67 12.41
CA GLN A 121 43.46 2.27 11.95
C GLN A 121 42.56 1.32 12.76
N ALA A 122 42.24 1.62 14.03
CA ALA A 122 41.42 0.73 14.86
C ALA A 122 39.93 0.70 14.46
N LEU A 123 39.49 1.67 13.66
CA LEU A 123 38.13 1.77 13.11
C LEU A 123 37.90 0.96 11.83
N LEU A 124 38.93 0.27 11.32
CA LEU A 124 38.81 -0.75 10.26
C LEU A 124 38.47 -2.16 10.80
N ASP A 125 38.42 -2.37 12.12
CA ASP A 125 38.29 -3.71 12.75
C ASP A 125 36.86 -4.12 13.15
N ALA A 126 35.83 -3.29 12.95
CA ALA A 126 34.46 -3.79 12.96
C ALA A 126 34.17 -4.48 11.61
N THR A 127 34.23 -5.81 11.58
CA THR A 127 34.00 -6.58 10.34
C THR A 127 32.73 -6.09 9.61
N PRO A 128 32.70 -6.02 8.27
CA PRO A 128 31.53 -5.55 7.52
C PRO A 128 30.22 -6.28 7.88
N ARG A 129 30.34 -7.48 8.44
CA ARG A 129 29.25 -8.30 8.98
C ARG A 129 28.57 -7.66 10.20
N THR A 130 29.32 -7.09 11.15
CA THR A 130 28.73 -6.48 12.36
C THR A 130 27.96 -5.21 12.03
N VAL A 131 28.45 -4.42 11.08
CA VAL A 131 27.76 -3.21 10.58
C VAL A 131 26.47 -3.58 9.85
N PHE A 132 26.51 -4.63 9.01
CA PHE A 132 25.32 -5.14 8.32
C PHE A 132 24.25 -5.65 9.30
N ILE A 133 24.63 -6.44 10.31
CA ILE A 133 23.69 -6.94 11.33
C ILE A 133 23.06 -5.79 12.13
N ALA A 134 23.83 -4.75 12.45
CA ALA A 134 23.32 -3.57 13.15
C ALA A 134 22.28 -2.75 12.34
N GLN A 135 22.14 -2.97 11.02
CA GLN A 135 21.09 -2.33 10.22
C GLN A 135 19.69 -2.85 10.58
N PHE A 136 19.58 -4.06 11.12
CA PHE A 136 18.31 -4.64 11.57
C PHE A 136 17.89 -4.16 12.97
N SER A 137 18.65 -3.26 13.61
CA SER A 137 18.32 -2.71 14.92
C SER A 137 16.97 -1.98 14.92
N ALA A 138 16.07 -2.40 15.80
CA ALA A 138 14.79 -1.75 16.02
C ALA A 138 14.99 -0.33 16.57
N ILE A 139 15.91 -0.16 17.53
CA ILE A 139 16.16 1.14 18.17
C ILE A 139 16.67 2.16 17.14
N ARG A 140 17.64 1.75 16.31
CA ARG A 140 18.18 2.61 15.23
C ARG A 140 17.10 2.98 14.22
N THR A 141 16.31 2.01 13.81
CA THR A 141 15.23 2.20 12.84
C THR A 141 14.15 3.12 13.40
N LEU A 142 13.68 2.87 14.63
CA LEU A 142 12.69 3.71 15.31
C LEU A 142 13.23 5.13 15.53
N ARG A 143 14.47 5.28 16.00
CA ARG A 143 15.10 6.60 16.14
C ARG A 143 15.14 7.32 14.80
N HIS A 144 15.53 6.65 13.71
CA HIS A 144 15.53 7.27 12.38
C HIS A 144 14.12 7.65 11.90
N ILE A 145 13.10 6.84 12.19
CA ILE A 145 11.69 7.14 11.84
C ILE A 145 11.17 8.35 12.63
N PHE A 146 11.50 8.45 13.92
CA PHE A 146 11.03 9.53 14.79
C PHE A 146 11.95 10.77 14.81
N THR A 147 13.14 10.69 14.24
CA THR A 147 14.04 11.85 14.11
C THR A 147 13.65 12.64 12.87
N MET A 148 12.94 13.75 13.10
CA MET A 148 12.60 14.71 12.05
C MET A 148 13.80 15.61 11.76
N THR A 149 14.76 15.12 10.97
CA THR A 149 15.83 15.98 10.45
C THR A 149 15.26 16.92 9.39
N LYS A 150 15.24 18.21 9.70
CA LYS A 150 14.99 19.26 8.71
C LYS A 150 16.19 19.30 7.76
N LYS A 151 16.13 18.49 6.70
CA LYS A 151 17.10 18.59 5.62
C LYS A 151 16.73 19.84 4.83
N ASP A 152 17.46 20.93 5.03
CA ASP A 152 17.36 22.17 4.25
C ASP A 152 17.90 21.95 2.81
N ASP A 153 17.45 20.87 2.15
CA ASP A 153 17.62 20.72 0.71
C ASP A 153 16.54 21.60 0.07
N GLU A 154 16.94 22.65 -0.66
CA GLU A 154 16.02 23.50 -1.46
C GLU A 154 15.16 22.69 -2.46
N ASN A 155 15.56 21.46 -2.74
CA ASN A 155 14.85 20.49 -3.59
C ASN A 155 14.03 19.44 -2.81
N SER A 156 13.91 19.56 -1.48
CA SER A 156 13.11 18.61 -0.70
C SER A 156 11.61 18.86 -0.94
N LEU A 157 10.95 17.83 -1.44
CA LEU A 157 9.52 17.83 -1.75
C LEU A 157 8.68 17.57 -0.49
N ALA A 158 8.88 18.36 0.56
CA ALA A 158 8.26 18.15 1.87
C ALA A 158 6.72 18.04 1.79
N PHE A 159 6.08 18.80 0.88
CA PHE A 159 4.63 18.76 0.68
C PHE A 159 4.12 17.38 0.23
N ILE A 160 4.94 16.57 -0.45
CA ILE A 160 4.55 15.21 -0.87
C ILE A 160 4.32 14.33 0.36
N HIS A 161 5.10 14.52 1.43
CA HIS A 161 4.88 13.78 2.67
C HIS A 161 3.55 14.17 3.32
N GLY A 162 3.21 15.46 3.32
CA GLY A 162 1.91 15.95 3.79
C GLY A 162 0.74 15.36 3.00
N LEU A 163 0.82 15.37 1.65
CA LEU A 163 -0.20 14.76 0.79
C LEU A 163 -0.40 13.27 1.08
N ARG A 164 0.69 12.51 1.26
CA ARG A 164 0.60 11.09 1.62
C ARG A 164 -0.14 10.87 2.93
N VAL A 165 0.15 11.67 3.95
CA VAL A 165 -0.50 11.53 5.27
C VAL A 165 -2.00 11.82 5.16
N LEU A 166 -2.38 12.90 4.47
CA LEU A 166 -3.79 13.24 4.26
C LEU A 166 -4.53 12.14 3.48
N SER A 167 -3.94 11.65 2.38
CA SER A 167 -4.53 10.55 1.61
C SER A 167 -4.62 9.25 2.42
N LEU A 168 -3.63 8.93 3.27
CA LEU A 168 -3.69 7.76 4.15
C LEU A 168 -4.85 7.85 5.14
N PHE A 169 -5.02 9.00 5.81
CA PHE A 169 -6.16 9.19 6.72
C PHE A 169 -7.50 9.07 6.00
N TRP A 170 -7.59 9.61 4.79
CA TRP A 170 -8.80 9.53 3.97
C TRP A 170 -9.15 8.08 3.59
N VAL A 171 -8.16 7.29 3.14
CA VAL A 171 -8.32 5.85 2.86
C VAL A 171 -8.79 5.10 4.11
N ILE A 172 -8.12 5.31 5.24
CA ILE A 172 -8.41 4.59 6.50
C ILE A 172 -9.84 4.88 6.94
N PHE A 173 -10.25 6.15 6.91
CA PHE A 173 -11.60 6.56 7.30
C PHE A 173 -12.66 5.95 6.37
N GLY A 174 -12.44 5.99 5.05
CA GLY A 174 -13.34 5.39 4.06
C GLY A 174 -13.50 3.87 4.22
N HIS A 175 -12.39 3.13 4.35
CA HIS A 175 -12.44 1.67 4.54
C HIS A 175 -13.08 1.27 5.87
N SER A 176 -12.82 2.05 6.94
CA SER A 176 -13.43 1.79 8.24
C SER A 176 -14.95 1.84 8.15
N ILE A 177 -15.50 2.82 7.43
CA ILE A 177 -16.96 2.92 7.27
C ILE A 177 -17.47 1.86 6.30
N LEU A 178 -16.85 1.72 5.11
CA LEU A 178 -17.28 0.78 4.07
C LEU A 178 -17.39 -0.66 4.58
N PHE A 179 -16.38 -1.15 5.30
CA PHE A 179 -16.40 -2.52 5.82
C PHE A 179 -17.36 -2.71 7.00
N ASN A 180 -17.62 -1.64 7.77
CA ASN A 180 -18.63 -1.71 8.83
C ASN A 180 -20.07 -1.72 8.29
N LEU A 181 -20.31 -1.32 7.03
CA LEU A 181 -21.66 -1.37 6.44
C LEU A 181 -22.26 -2.77 6.48
N TYR A 182 -21.41 -3.81 6.30
CA TYR A 182 -21.82 -5.21 6.37
C TYR A 182 -22.28 -5.66 7.76
N TYR A 183 -22.01 -4.87 8.80
CA TYR A 183 -22.32 -5.18 10.20
C TYR A 183 -23.31 -4.18 10.83
N THR A 184 -23.99 -3.38 10.00
CA THR A 184 -24.92 -2.36 10.48
C THR A 184 -26.26 -2.97 10.87
N ASN A 185 -26.76 -2.61 12.06
CA ASN A 185 -28.09 -3.05 12.52
C ASN A 185 -29.24 -2.40 11.76
N ASN A 186 -29.03 -1.21 11.17
CA ASN A 186 -30.04 -0.49 10.42
C ASN A 186 -29.45 0.10 9.13
N ALA A 187 -29.77 -0.51 7.99
CA ALA A 187 -29.27 -0.05 6.70
C ALA A 187 -29.93 1.25 6.23
N VAL A 188 -31.09 1.62 6.79
CA VAL A 188 -31.84 2.84 6.39
C VAL A 188 -31.12 4.11 6.88
N ASP A 189 -30.39 4.02 7.99
CA ASP A 189 -29.61 5.17 8.50
C ASP A 189 -28.47 5.55 7.54
N ILE A 190 -27.91 4.57 6.81
CA ILE A 190 -26.88 4.81 5.78
C ILE A 190 -27.45 5.65 4.63
N LEU A 191 -28.70 5.37 4.21
CA LEU A 191 -29.39 6.17 3.20
C LEU A 191 -29.57 7.62 3.68
N ALA A 192 -29.97 7.83 4.94
CA ALA A 192 -30.07 9.17 5.51
C ALA A 192 -28.72 9.90 5.54
N TRP A 193 -27.63 9.21 5.87
CA TRP A 193 -26.28 9.78 5.84
C TRP A 193 -25.80 10.08 4.43
N SER A 194 -26.20 9.27 3.44
CA SER A 194 -25.80 9.47 2.05
C SER A 194 -26.24 10.85 1.49
N HIS A 195 -27.31 11.43 2.00
CA HIS A 195 -27.74 12.78 1.59
C HIS A 195 -26.90 13.92 2.19
N ASN A 196 -26.01 13.63 3.15
CA ASN A 196 -25.16 14.64 3.77
C ASN A 196 -23.90 14.89 2.92
N MET A 197 -23.64 16.15 2.59
CA MET A 197 -22.45 16.58 1.84
C MET A 197 -21.14 16.17 2.54
N ALA A 198 -21.09 16.16 3.88
CA ALA A 198 -19.91 15.69 4.60
C ALA A 198 -19.66 14.19 4.41
N PHE A 199 -20.73 13.40 4.26
CA PHE A 199 -20.63 11.97 4.01
C PHE A 199 -20.21 11.67 2.56
N GLN A 200 -20.53 12.56 1.61
CA GLN A 200 -20.05 12.43 0.22
C GLN A 200 -18.52 12.43 0.14
N LEU A 201 -17.83 13.21 1.00
CA LEU A 201 -16.37 13.16 1.09
C LEU A 201 -15.85 11.76 1.49
N ILE A 202 -16.61 11.03 2.29
CA ILE A 202 -16.29 9.66 2.72
C ILE A 202 -16.55 8.67 1.59
N VAL A 203 -17.69 8.79 0.90
CA VAL A 203 -18.03 7.96 -0.26
C VAL A 203 -16.97 8.12 -1.37
N SER A 204 -16.46 9.34 -1.55
CA SER A 204 -15.39 9.67 -2.49
C SER A 204 -13.99 9.26 -2.03
N ALA A 205 -13.83 8.61 -0.87
CA ALA A 205 -12.53 8.12 -0.39
C ALA A 205 -11.85 7.17 -1.37
N VAL A 206 -12.60 6.57 -2.31
CA VAL A 206 -12.07 5.83 -3.45
C VAL A 206 -11.04 6.61 -4.30
N LEU A 207 -11.16 7.94 -4.35
CA LEU A 207 -10.27 8.84 -5.10
C LEU A 207 -8.94 9.11 -4.38
N SER A 208 -8.87 8.88 -3.07
CA SER A 208 -7.63 9.07 -2.30
C SER A 208 -6.48 8.22 -2.84
N VAL A 209 -6.79 7.05 -3.40
CA VAL A 209 -5.81 6.13 -4.02
C VAL A 209 -5.19 6.73 -5.28
N ASP A 210 -5.94 7.52 -6.04
CA ASP A 210 -5.44 8.19 -7.23
C ASP A 210 -4.33 9.20 -6.89
N THR A 211 -4.38 9.80 -5.69
CA THR A 211 -3.29 10.66 -5.21
C THR A 211 -1.99 9.87 -5.12
N PHE A 212 -2.03 8.62 -4.64
CA PHE A 212 -0.83 7.78 -4.61
C PHE A 212 -0.35 7.38 -6.00
N PHE A 213 -1.25 7.14 -6.95
CA PHE A 213 -0.86 6.89 -8.35
C PHE A 213 -0.18 8.10 -8.98
N VAL A 214 -0.73 9.31 -8.78
CA VAL A 214 -0.10 10.57 -9.23
C VAL A 214 1.32 10.70 -8.64
N LEU A 215 1.45 10.49 -7.32
CA LEU A 215 2.75 10.56 -6.65
C LEU A 215 3.73 9.49 -7.14
N SER A 216 3.24 8.28 -7.43
CA SER A 216 4.04 7.17 -7.97
C SER A 216 4.57 7.50 -9.37
N GLY A 217 3.72 8.00 -10.27
CA GLY A 217 4.12 8.44 -11.61
C GLY A 217 5.10 9.60 -11.56
N PHE A 218 4.81 10.63 -10.76
CA PHE A 218 5.69 11.79 -10.58
C PHE A 218 7.07 11.38 -10.06
N LEU A 219 7.14 10.61 -8.98
CA LEU A 219 8.40 10.20 -8.38
C LEU A 219 9.18 9.26 -9.32
N THR A 220 8.48 8.37 -10.04
CA THR A 220 9.11 7.51 -11.04
C THR A 220 9.78 8.34 -12.13
N THR A 221 9.12 9.38 -12.64
CA THR A 221 9.73 10.29 -13.62
C THR A 221 10.97 10.99 -13.07
N ILE A 222 10.88 11.62 -11.88
CA ILE A 222 11.99 12.37 -11.30
C ILE A 222 13.21 11.46 -11.04
N ILE A 223 12.99 10.28 -10.44
CA ILE A 223 14.08 9.33 -10.14
C ILE A 223 14.69 8.79 -11.44
N PHE A 224 13.85 8.36 -12.40
CA PHE A 224 14.33 7.78 -13.64
C PHE A 224 15.20 8.76 -14.42
N VAL A 225 14.72 10.00 -14.61
CA VAL A 225 15.49 11.02 -15.33
C VAL A 225 16.77 11.35 -14.58
N ARG A 226 16.75 11.49 -13.25
CA ARG A 226 17.95 11.76 -12.45
C ARG A 226 19.00 10.67 -12.60
N GLU A 227 18.61 9.39 -12.59
CA GLU A 227 19.55 8.28 -12.74
C GLU A 227 20.12 8.17 -14.16
N VAL A 228 19.29 8.42 -15.19
CA VAL A 228 19.77 8.43 -16.58
C VAL A 228 20.72 9.59 -16.83
N THR A 229 20.47 10.78 -16.29
CA THR A 229 21.37 11.94 -16.40
C THR A 229 22.73 11.65 -15.77
N LYS A 230 22.78 10.88 -14.68
CA LYS A 230 24.04 10.52 -14.01
C LYS A 230 24.85 9.45 -14.73
N LYS A 231 24.21 8.36 -15.19
CA LYS A 231 24.89 7.14 -15.64
C LYS A 231 24.78 6.87 -17.15
N LYS A 232 24.13 7.79 -17.89
CA LYS A 232 23.64 7.61 -19.27
C LYS A 232 22.66 6.43 -19.38
N PHE A 233 21.83 6.45 -20.41
CA PHE A 233 20.87 5.37 -20.63
C PHE A 233 21.62 4.10 -21.04
N SER A 234 21.37 2.99 -20.34
CA SER A 234 21.97 1.69 -20.64
C SER A 234 20.97 0.57 -20.38
N LEU A 235 21.10 -0.56 -21.09
CA LEU A 235 20.27 -1.75 -20.88
C LEU A 235 20.34 -2.23 -19.42
N ARG A 236 21.52 -2.14 -18.80
CA ARG A 236 21.72 -2.47 -17.39
C ARG A 236 20.85 -1.60 -16.46
N LEU A 237 20.79 -0.29 -16.70
CA LEU A 237 19.96 0.62 -15.93
C LEU A 237 18.48 0.31 -16.11
N PHE A 238 18.07 -0.05 -17.33
CA PHE A 238 16.70 -0.44 -17.65
C PHE A 238 16.28 -1.76 -16.97
N ILE A 239 17.15 -2.76 -16.93
CA ILE A 239 16.89 -4.00 -16.17
C ILE A 239 16.82 -3.69 -14.67
N LEU A 240 17.76 -2.88 -14.17
CA LEU A 240 17.81 -2.51 -12.75
C LEU A 240 16.58 -1.72 -12.31
N TYR A 241 15.98 -0.91 -13.18
CA TYR A 241 14.74 -0.18 -12.93
C TYR A 241 13.62 -1.13 -12.47
N TYR A 242 13.38 -2.23 -13.20
CA TYR A 242 12.35 -3.20 -12.84
C TYR A 242 12.75 -4.05 -11.63
N VAL A 243 13.97 -4.59 -11.64
CA VAL A 243 14.44 -5.52 -10.59
C VAL A 243 14.49 -4.84 -9.22
N HIS A 244 14.96 -3.59 -9.16
CA HIS A 244 15.06 -2.88 -7.89
C HIS A 244 13.68 -2.60 -7.27
N ARG A 245 12.67 -2.28 -8.08
CA ARG A 245 11.30 -2.09 -7.56
C ARG A 245 10.69 -3.42 -7.11
N TYR A 246 10.88 -4.49 -7.89
CA TYR A 246 10.39 -5.83 -7.54
C TYR A 246 10.98 -6.32 -6.20
N ILE A 247 12.31 -6.33 -6.07
CA ILE A 247 13.00 -6.76 -4.84
C ILE A 247 12.64 -5.87 -3.64
N ARG A 248 12.31 -4.59 -3.86
CA ARG A 248 11.89 -3.70 -2.78
C ARG A 248 10.49 -4.02 -2.23
N LEU A 249 9.54 -4.41 -3.09
CA LEU A 249 8.13 -4.56 -2.71
C LEU A 249 7.75 -6.01 -2.41
N THR A 250 8.24 -6.95 -3.21
CA THR A 250 7.82 -8.35 -3.17
C THR A 250 8.11 -9.05 -1.84
N PRO A 251 9.26 -8.85 -1.16
CA PRO A 251 9.52 -9.55 0.12
C PRO A 251 8.50 -9.21 1.20
N THR A 252 8.16 -7.93 1.35
CA THR A 252 7.14 -7.50 2.32
C THR A 252 5.76 -8.02 1.91
N PHE A 253 5.44 -7.99 0.61
CA PHE A 253 4.15 -8.47 0.13
C PHE A 253 3.97 -9.98 0.32
N LEU A 254 5.02 -10.77 0.07
CA LEU A 254 5.06 -12.20 0.35
C LEU A 254 4.86 -12.50 1.84
N LEU A 255 5.48 -11.72 2.73
CA LEU A 255 5.29 -11.88 4.17
C LEU A 255 3.82 -11.67 4.55
N VAL A 256 3.18 -10.63 4.01
CA VAL A 256 1.75 -10.37 4.24
C VAL A 256 0.90 -11.53 3.71
N ILE A 257 1.16 -12.04 2.50
CA ILE A 257 0.43 -13.19 1.94
C ILE A 257 0.59 -14.44 2.83
N LEU A 258 1.81 -14.72 3.30
CA LEU A 258 2.07 -15.85 4.20
C LEU A 258 1.29 -15.74 5.51
N VAL A 259 1.28 -14.55 6.13
CA VAL A 259 0.49 -14.28 7.34
C VAL A 259 -1.01 -14.39 7.04
N SER A 260 -1.46 -13.87 5.91
CA SER A 260 -2.86 -13.90 5.49
C SER A 260 -3.39 -15.31 5.32
N ILE A 261 -2.65 -16.18 4.64
CA ILE A 261 -3.04 -17.58 4.42
C ILE A 261 -2.97 -18.38 5.73
N ASN A 262 -1.89 -18.24 6.49
CA ASN A 262 -1.57 -19.19 7.55
C ASN A 262 -2.00 -18.74 8.95
N LEU A 263 -1.98 -17.44 9.24
CA LEU A 263 -2.19 -16.93 10.60
C LEU A 263 -3.54 -16.25 10.79
N THR A 264 -4.11 -15.62 9.76
CA THR A 264 -5.41 -14.93 9.94
C THR A 264 -6.52 -15.83 10.45
N PRO A 265 -6.65 -17.13 10.10
CA PRO A 265 -7.69 -17.96 10.71
C PRO A 265 -7.63 -18.03 12.25
N TYR A 266 -6.48 -17.69 12.86
CA TYR A 266 -6.23 -17.73 14.31
C TYR A 266 -6.33 -16.37 15.01
N PHE A 267 -6.46 -15.25 14.30
CA PHE A 267 -6.49 -13.91 14.93
C PHE A 267 -7.76 -13.62 15.74
N GLY A 268 -8.87 -14.31 15.44
CA GLY A 268 -10.15 -14.03 16.07
C GLY A 268 -11.01 -15.28 16.27
N ARG A 269 -12.02 -15.10 17.12
CA ARG A 269 -13.16 -16.01 17.27
C ARG A 269 -14.41 -15.13 17.37
N GLY A 270 -15.48 -15.53 16.71
CA GLY A 270 -16.74 -14.81 16.75
C GLY A 270 -17.72 -15.30 15.69
N PRO A 271 -19.01 -14.99 15.83
CA PRO A 271 -20.05 -15.40 14.90
C PRO A 271 -19.86 -14.82 13.48
N ILE A 272 -19.25 -13.63 13.41
CA ILE A 272 -18.93 -12.92 12.17
C ILE A 272 -17.55 -13.31 11.63
N TYR A 273 -16.66 -13.81 12.49
CA TYR A 273 -15.29 -14.10 12.09
C TYR A 273 -15.26 -15.37 11.25
N PRO A 274 -14.70 -15.34 10.03
CA PRO A 274 -14.56 -16.54 9.19
C PRO A 274 -13.46 -17.46 9.77
N ALA A 275 -13.75 -18.16 10.87
CA ALA A 275 -12.77 -18.93 11.64
C ALA A 275 -12.14 -20.11 10.88
N ILE A 276 -12.74 -20.54 9.77
CA ILE A 276 -12.26 -21.64 8.92
C ILE A 276 -11.37 -21.11 7.79
N GLN A 277 -11.75 -19.98 7.17
CA GLN A 277 -11.12 -19.44 5.95
C GLN A 277 -10.29 -18.17 6.20
N GLY A 278 -10.30 -17.59 7.40
CA GLY A 278 -9.82 -16.20 7.57
C GLY A 278 -10.56 -15.23 6.64
N PHE A 279 -10.23 -13.94 6.68
CA PHE A 279 -10.87 -12.96 5.80
C PHE A 279 -10.43 -13.11 4.34
N GLU A 280 -9.22 -13.61 4.10
CA GLU A 280 -8.57 -13.59 2.78
C GLU A 280 -7.94 -14.95 2.39
N SER A 281 -7.99 -15.98 3.26
CA SER A 281 -7.18 -17.20 3.03
C SER A 281 -7.70 -18.06 1.88
N ASP A 282 -9.00 -18.08 1.59
CA ASP A 282 -9.54 -19.05 0.62
C ASP A 282 -9.16 -18.66 -0.83
N GLY A 283 -9.34 -17.39 -1.19
CA GLY A 283 -8.89 -16.84 -2.47
C GLY A 283 -7.38 -16.98 -2.66
N CYS A 284 -6.59 -16.65 -1.63
CA CYS A 284 -5.13 -16.81 -1.66
C CYS A 284 -4.68 -18.27 -1.87
N ARG A 285 -5.26 -19.22 -1.13
CA ARG A 285 -4.75 -20.60 -1.03
C ARG A 285 -4.96 -21.40 -2.31
N HIS A 286 -6.09 -21.18 -2.97
CA HIS A 286 -6.45 -21.96 -4.15
C HIS A 286 -5.94 -21.34 -5.46
N HIS A 287 -6.05 -20.01 -5.62
CA HIS A 287 -5.80 -19.37 -6.93
C HIS A 287 -5.02 -18.04 -6.87
N GLY A 288 -4.95 -17.38 -5.72
CA GLY A 288 -4.48 -15.99 -5.63
C GLY A 288 -2.99 -15.79 -5.33
N TRP A 289 -2.28 -16.76 -4.73
CA TRP A 289 -0.91 -16.51 -4.26
C TRP A 289 0.08 -16.21 -5.40
N TRP A 290 0.01 -16.94 -6.51
CA TRP A 290 0.92 -16.76 -7.65
C TRP A 290 0.58 -15.49 -8.45
N THR A 291 -0.72 -15.17 -8.58
CA THR A 291 -1.17 -13.95 -9.27
C THR A 291 -0.76 -12.70 -8.50
N ALA A 292 -0.71 -12.77 -7.17
CA ALA A 292 -0.20 -11.71 -6.32
C ALA A 292 1.31 -11.49 -6.52
N ILE A 293 2.11 -12.57 -6.56
CA ILE A 293 3.57 -12.49 -6.80
C ILE A 293 3.92 -11.86 -8.14
N LEU A 294 3.10 -12.16 -9.16
CA LEU A 294 3.24 -11.61 -10.50
C LEU A 294 2.55 -10.26 -10.68
N TYR A 295 1.87 -9.73 -9.66
CA TYR A 295 1.12 -8.47 -9.73
C TYR A 295 0.01 -8.44 -10.80
N VAL A 296 -0.64 -9.57 -11.07
CA VAL A 296 -1.70 -9.72 -12.09
C VAL A 296 -3.04 -10.22 -11.54
N GLY A 297 -3.21 -10.25 -10.21
CA GLY A 297 -4.43 -10.75 -9.56
C GLY A 297 -5.70 -10.08 -10.06
N ASN A 298 -5.67 -8.78 -10.28
CA ASN A 298 -6.80 -7.99 -10.75
C ASN A 298 -7.16 -8.19 -12.24
N LEU A 299 -6.28 -8.85 -13.02
CA LEU A 299 -6.51 -9.14 -14.44
C LEU A 299 -6.96 -10.58 -14.68
N VAL A 300 -6.37 -11.53 -13.95
CA VAL A 300 -6.64 -12.96 -14.18
C VAL A 300 -7.88 -13.43 -13.43
N HIS A 301 -7.93 -13.15 -12.12
CA HIS A 301 -9.01 -13.61 -11.24
C HIS A 301 -9.45 -12.46 -10.32
N PRO A 302 -10.13 -11.43 -10.85
CA PRO A 302 -10.54 -10.27 -10.08
C PRO A 302 -11.46 -10.61 -8.90
N ASN A 303 -12.30 -11.64 -9.05
CA ASN A 303 -13.21 -12.11 -8.00
C ASN A 303 -12.50 -12.93 -6.90
N ASP A 304 -11.36 -13.56 -7.22
CA ASP A 304 -10.63 -14.48 -6.33
C ASP A 304 -9.21 -13.98 -6.05
N MET A 305 -9.04 -12.65 -5.99
CA MET A 305 -7.76 -12.06 -5.61
C MET A 305 -7.35 -12.53 -4.21
N CYS A 306 -6.04 -12.77 -4.02
CA CYS A 306 -5.52 -13.20 -2.73
C CYS A 306 -5.84 -12.19 -1.62
N LEU A 307 -5.55 -10.91 -1.85
CA LEU A 307 -5.84 -9.85 -0.91
C LEU A 307 -6.67 -8.80 -1.62
N GLY A 308 -7.87 -8.51 -1.13
CA GLY A 308 -8.72 -7.47 -1.71
C GLY A 308 -7.96 -6.18 -1.93
N VAL A 309 -7.26 -5.68 -0.92
CA VAL A 309 -6.46 -4.44 -0.98
C VAL A 309 -5.25 -4.49 -1.93
N SER A 310 -4.83 -5.66 -2.40
CA SER A 310 -3.62 -5.80 -3.24
C SER A 310 -3.78 -5.29 -4.67
N TRP A 311 -5.01 -5.05 -5.13
CA TRP A 311 -5.27 -4.47 -6.45
C TRP A 311 -4.50 -3.17 -6.68
N TYR A 312 -4.31 -2.36 -5.64
CA TYR A 312 -3.56 -1.11 -5.71
C TYR A 312 -2.10 -1.38 -6.13
N LEU A 313 -1.49 -2.37 -5.48
CA LEU A 313 -0.11 -2.74 -5.73
C LEU A 313 0.05 -3.42 -7.10
N HIS A 314 -0.95 -4.19 -7.53
CA HIS A 314 -1.02 -4.74 -8.88
C HIS A 314 -1.01 -3.62 -9.94
N ASN A 315 -1.93 -2.65 -9.81
CA ASN A 315 -2.01 -1.50 -10.72
C ASN A 315 -0.74 -0.67 -10.72
N ASP A 316 -0.19 -0.35 -9.55
CA ASP A 316 1.04 0.44 -9.42
C ASP A 316 2.25 -0.24 -10.11
N MET A 317 2.38 -1.56 -10.00
CA MET A 317 3.42 -2.32 -10.71
C MET A 317 3.17 -2.37 -12.22
N GLN A 318 1.92 -2.59 -12.64
CA GLN A 318 1.56 -2.61 -14.07
C GLN A 318 1.81 -1.25 -14.74
N PHE A 319 1.47 -0.15 -14.06
CA PHE A 319 1.78 1.20 -14.54
C PHE A 319 3.29 1.44 -14.63
N HIS A 320 4.07 0.90 -13.69
CA HIS A 320 5.52 0.95 -13.76
C HIS A 320 6.10 0.16 -14.94
N TRP A 321 5.46 -0.94 -15.35
CA TRP A 321 5.89 -1.71 -16.53
C TRP A 321 5.79 -0.91 -17.82
N ILE A 322 4.71 -0.17 -17.99
CA ILE A 322 4.42 0.62 -19.20
C ILE A 322 5.00 2.03 -19.15
N ALA A 323 5.30 2.57 -17.97
CA ALA A 323 5.83 3.93 -17.81
C ALA A 323 7.05 4.24 -18.71
N PRO A 324 8.01 3.32 -18.93
CA PRO A 324 9.14 3.57 -19.82
C PRO A 324 8.77 3.90 -21.27
N LEU A 325 7.60 3.51 -21.75
CA LEU A 325 7.13 3.90 -23.09
C LEU A 325 6.97 5.43 -23.22
N ALA A 326 6.65 6.13 -22.13
CA ALA A 326 6.66 7.59 -22.07
C ALA A 326 8.02 8.16 -21.64
N LEU A 327 8.71 7.51 -20.68
CA LEU A 327 9.96 8.02 -20.10
C LEU A 327 11.15 7.93 -21.06
N ILE A 328 11.28 6.84 -21.81
CA ILE A 328 12.43 6.62 -22.71
C ILE A 328 12.48 7.67 -23.83
N PRO A 329 11.39 7.93 -24.59
CA PRO A 329 11.41 9.00 -25.59
C PRO A 329 11.69 10.37 -24.99
N PHE A 330 11.20 10.63 -23.77
CA PHE A 330 11.44 11.88 -23.06
C PHE A 330 12.94 12.10 -22.79
N VAL A 331 13.64 11.06 -22.32
CA VAL A 331 15.06 11.17 -21.94
C VAL A 331 16.02 11.15 -23.12
N ILE A 332 15.66 10.48 -24.22
CA ILE A 332 16.46 10.46 -25.47
C ILE A 332 16.37 11.79 -26.24
N GLY A 333 15.59 12.76 -25.73
CA GLY A 333 15.44 14.09 -26.33
C GLY A 333 14.22 14.24 -27.24
N ARG A 334 13.46 13.16 -27.48
CA ARG A 334 12.17 13.19 -28.20
C ARG A 334 11.01 13.50 -27.25
N LYS A 335 11.11 14.63 -26.55
CA LYS A 335 10.17 15.06 -25.49
C LYS A 335 8.71 15.03 -25.93
N GLN A 336 8.43 15.43 -27.18
CA GLN A 336 7.08 15.43 -27.73
C GLN A 336 6.42 14.05 -27.75
N ILE A 337 7.19 13.00 -28.04
CA ILE A 337 6.68 11.62 -28.01
C ILE A 337 6.35 11.21 -26.58
N GLY A 338 7.20 11.57 -25.61
CA GLY A 338 6.94 11.29 -24.18
C GLY A 338 5.65 11.95 -23.69
N TYR A 339 5.43 13.23 -24.03
CA TYR A 339 4.18 13.94 -23.75
C TYR A 339 2.99 13.30 -24.45
N PHE A 340 3.11 12.97 -25.74
CA PHE A 340 2.05 12.33 -26.50
C PHE A 340 1.61 11.00 -25.87
N VAL A 341 2.56 10.11 -25.55
CA VAL A 341 2.25 8.80 -24.93
C VAL A 341 1.58 8.98 -23.57
N ALA A 342 2.08 9.91 -22.73
CA ALA A 342 1.47 10.17 -21.44
C ALA A 342 0.05 10.76 -21.56
N THR A 343 -0.20 11.63 -22.54
CA THR A 343 -1.55 12.13 -22.85
C THR A 343 -2.47 11.02 -23.35
N VAL A 344 -1.97 10.11 -24.20
CA VAL A 344 -2.73 8.93 -24.64
C VAL A 344 -3.15 8.08 -23.45
N TYR A 345 -2.29 7.88 -22.45
CA TYR A 345 -2.69 7.18 -21.22
C TYR A 345 -3.81 7.88 -20.45
N VAL A 346 -3.79 9.22 -20.37
CA VAL A 346 -4.92 9.97 -19.77
C VAL A 346 -6.21 9.72 -20.54
N LEU A 347 -6.16 9.77 -21.88
CA LEU A 347 -7.32 9.54 -22.74
C LEU A 347 -7.84 8.10 -22.64
N VAL A 348 -6.95 7.10 -22.54
CA VAL A 348 -7.32 5.70 -22.30
C VAL A 348 -8.05 5.56 -20.97
N GLY A 349 -7.56 6.21 -19.91
CA GLY A 349 -8.23 6.25 -18.60
C GLY A 349 -9.66 6.75 -18.68
N ILE A 350 -9.83 7.97 -19.20
CA ILE A 350 -11.13 8.63 -19.32
C ILE A 350 -12.06 7.84 -20.26
N GLY A 351 -11.57 7.49 -21.45
CA GLY A 351 -12.35 6.76 -22.45
C GLY A 351 -12.80 5.39 -21.97
N SER A 352 -11.98 4.69 -21.18
CA SER A 352 -12.36 3.40 -20.61
C SER A 352 -13.46 3.53 -19.57
N ILE A 353 -13.37 4.50 -18.66
CA ILE A 353 -14.43 4.74 -17.67
C ILE A 353 -15.73 5.08 -18.40
N SER A 354 -15.68 6.04 -19.33
CA SER A 354 -16.86 6.44 -20.12
C SER A 354 -17.44 5.26 -20.90
N GLY A 355 -16.61 4.45 -21.57
CA GLY A 355 -17.07 3.29 -22.32
C GLY A 355 -17.74 2.23 -21.46
N ILE A 356 -17.20 1.93 -20.28
CA ILE A 356 -17.80 0.97 -19.35
C ILE A 356 -19.11 1.50 -18.78
N LEU A 357 -19.18 2.78 -18.40
CA LEU A 357 -20.41 3.39 -17.91
C LEU A 357 -21.51 3.48 -18.97
N LEU A 358 -21.14 3.67 -20.24
CA LEU A 358 -22.09 3.63 -21.36
C LEU A 358 -22.61 2.21 -21.61
N TYR A 359 -21.75 1.20 -21.51
CA TYR A 359 -22.14 -0.20 -21.73
C TYR A 359 -22.97 -0.76 -20.58
N TYR A 360 -22.62 -0.43 -19.34
CA TYR A 360 -23.35 -0.82 -18.13
C TYR A 360 -24.08 0.40 -17.55
N SER A 361 -25.10 0.89 -18.25
CA SER A 361 -25.83 2.11 -17.87
C SER A 361 -26.55 2.04 -16.52
N THR A 362 -26.81 0.83 -16.01
CA THR A 362 -27.44 0.57 -14.70
C THR A 362 -26.44 0.31 -13.57
N MET A 363 -25.13 0.41 -13.84
CA MET A 363 -24.09 0.15 -12.84
C MET A 363 -24.08 1.22 -11.74
N SER A 364 -23.93 0.79 -10.50
CA SER A 364 -23.68 1.68 -9.37
C SER A 364 -22.40 2.49 -9.59
N LEU A 365 -22.46 3.80 -9.36
CA LEU A 365 -21.34 4.71 -9.66
C LEU A 365 -20.24 4.74 -8.59
N ASN A 366 -20.43 4.04 -7.46
CA ASN A 366 -19.46 3.99 -6.36
C ASN A 366 -19.60 2.70 -5.53
N LEU A 367 -18.56 2.40 -4.72
CA LEU A 367 -18.49 1.19 -3.89
C LEU A 367 -19.56 1.15 -2.79
N PHE A 368 -20.02 2.29 -2.29
CA PHE A 368 -21.07 2.36 -1.28
C PHE A 368 -22.42 1.93 -1.86
N ALA A 369 -22.75 2.40 -3.07
CA ALA A 369 -23.96 2.02 -3.78
C ALA A 369 -23.91 0.54 -4.21
N GLU A 370 -22.75 0.03 -4.63
CA GLU A 370 -22.57 -1.41 -4.90
C GLU A 370 -22.79 -2.27 -3.65
N ALA A 371 -22.37 -1.81 -2.47
CA ALA A 371 -22.64 -2.52 -1.21
C ALA A 371 -24.14 -2.65 -0.90
N THR A 372 -24.98 -1.78 -1.47
CA THR A 372 -26.44 -1.81 -1.32
C THR A 372 -27.18 -2.52 -2.46
N ASP A 373 -26.55 -2.70 -3.62
CA ASP A 373 -27.12 -3.37 -4.80
C ASP A 373 -26.25 -4.54 -5.26
N LEU A 374 -26.40 -5.67 -4.57
CA LEU A 374 -25.60 -6.88 -4.78
C LEU A 374 -25.91 -7.62 -6.09
N ASN A 375 -26.95 -7.21 -6.83
CA ASN A 375 -27.38 -7.84 -8.07
C ASN A 375 -26.88 -7.08 -9.32
N GLY A 376 -26.40 -5.85 -9.14
CA GLY A 376 -25.84 -5.02 -10.22
C GLY A 376 -24.48 -5.50 -10.73
N PRO A 377 -24.05 -5.03 -11.91
CA PRO A 377 -22.68 -5.27 -12.37
C PRO A 377 -21.68 -4.65 -11.39
N SER A 378 -20.64 -5.42 -11.02
CA SER A 378 -19.68 -5.00 -9.99
C SER A 378 -18.82 -3.82 -10.46
N PHE A 379 -19.05 -2.65 -9.86
CA PHE A 379 -18.22 -1.46 -10.07
C PHE A 379 -16.78 -1.73 -9.61
N PHE A 380 -16.60 -2.43 -8.50
CA PHE A 380 -15.30 -2.83 -7.97
C PHE A 380 -14.48 -3.55 -9.04
N ASN A 381 -15.03 -4.60 -9.65
CA ASN A 381 -14.31 -5.45 -10.60
C ASN A 381 -14.21 -4.85 -12.00
N LYS A 382 -15.20 -4.07 -12.44
CA LYS A 382 -15.23 -3.53 -13.81
C LYS A 382 -14.51 -2.20 -13.94
N VAL A 383 -14.56 -1.35 -12.92
CA VAL A 383 -13.98 0.00 -12.97
C VAL A 383 -12.90 0.21 -11.93
N TYR A 384 -13.16 -0.14 -10.67
CA TYR A 384 -12.33 0.30 -9.55
C TYR A 384 -10.92 -0.30 -9.58
N ILE A 385 -10.82 -1.63 -9.69
CA ILE A 385 -9.53 -2.36 -9.70
C ILE A 385 -8.90 -2.44 -11.08
N THR A 386 -9.63 -2.03 -12.11
CA THR A 386 -9.25 -2.18 -13.51
C THR A 386 -8.14 -1.20 -13.90
N PRO A 387 -6.99 -1.65 -14.42
CA PRO A 387 -5.82 -0.79 -14.61
C PRO A 387 -6.06 0.32 -15.63
N TRP A 388 -6.69 0.00 -16.76
CA TRP A 388 -6.93 0.95 -17.83
C TRP A 388 -7.96 2.03 -17.46
N CYS A 389 -8.75 1.85 -16.41
CA CYS A 389 -9.60 2.91 -15.85
C CYS A 389 -8.84 3.87 -14.92
N ARG A 390 -7.73 3.42 -14.33
CA ARG A 390 -6.96 4.15 -13.30
C ARG A 390 -5.63 4.73 -13.79
N ILE A 391 -5.19 4.33 -14.98
CA ILE A 391 -3.93 4.77 -15.58
C ILE A 391 -3.82 6.30 -15.76
N SER A 392 -4.95 7.01 -15.88
CA SER A 392 -4.97 8.47 -16.02
C SER A 392 -4.32 9.19 -14.83
N ALA A 393 -4.58 8.74 -13.61
CA ALA A 393 -3.97 9.32 -12.40
C ALA A 393 -2.45 9.19 -12.42
N TYR A 394 -1.93 8.00 -12.75
CA TYR A 394 -0.49 7.77 -12.87
C TYR A 394 0.12 8.62 -14.00
N ALA A 395 -0.56 8.73 -15.14
CA ALA A 395 -0.12 9.53 -16.29
C ALA A 395 -0.06 11.03 -16.00
N ILE A 396 -1.00 11.58 -15.21
CA ILE A 396 -0.94 12.96 -14.72
C ILE A 396 0.33 13.18 -13.88
N GLY A 397 0.71 12.18 -13.07
CA GLY A 397 1.99 12.17 -12.36
C GLY A 397 3.20 12.24 -13.31
N LEU A 398 3.19 11.42 -14.38
CA LEU A 398 4.24 11.44 -15.40
C LEU A 398 4.37 12.82 -16.06
N LEU A 399 3.24 13.40 -16.51
CA LEU A 399 3.17 14.72 -17.16
C LEU A 399 3.70 15.82 -16.24
N THR A 400 3.28 15.81 -14.98
CA THR A 400 3.75 16.76 -13.96
C THR A 400 5.27 16.64 -13.76
N GLY A 401 5.79 15.41 -13.71
CA GLY A 401 7.24 15.16 -13.66
C GLY A 401 7.99 15.73 -14.87
N PHE A 402 7.45 15.54 -16.08
CA PHE A 402 8.04 16.10 -17.31
C PHE A 402 8.08 17.63 -17.30
N MET A 403 6.99 18.26 -16.87
CA MET A 403 6.91 19.72 -16.75
C MET A 403 7.95 20.25 -15.75
N VAL A 404 8.04 19.65 -14.56
CA VAL A 404 9.00 20.05 -13.53
C VAL A 404 10.44 19.94 -14.02
N ILE A 405 10.78 18.86 -14.72
CA ILE A 405 12.13 18.64 -15.26
C ILE A 405 12.48 19.67 -16.34
N ASN A 406 11.55 19.99 -17.23
CA ASN A 406 11.79 20.96 -18.31
C ASN A 406 11.92 22.39 -17.79
N VAL A 407 11.19 22.75 -16.74
CA VAL A 407 11.23 24.09 -16.12
C VAL A 407 12.45 24.24 -15.19
N GLY A 408 13.06 23.14 -14.74
CA GLY A 408 14.28 23.16 -13.91
C GLY A 408 14.04 23.56 -12.45
N ARG A 409 12.81 23.90 -12.07
CA ARG A 409 12.36 24.15 -10.69
C ARG A 409 10.92 23.67 -10.55
N LEU A 410 10.55 23.14 -9.39
CA LEU A 410 9.14 23.10 -9.01
C LEU A 410 8.66 24.54 -9.00
N TYR A 411 7.76 24.83 -9.93
CA TYR A 411 7.19 26.15 -10.16
C TYR A 411 7.02 26.88 -8.82
N ARG A 412 7.77 27.98 -8.62
CA ARG A 412 7.49 28.97 -7.57
C ARG A 412 6.23 29.70 -8.03
N SER A 413 5.14 28.95 -7.99
CA SER A 413 3.84 29.33 -8.47
C SER A 413 3.41 30.58 -7.73
N ASN A 414 2.92 31.56 -8.49
CA ASN A 414 2.27 32.71 -7.89
C ASN A 414 1.14 32.20 -6.97
N THR A 415 0.92 32.87 -5.84
CA THR A 415 -0.05 32.43 -4.81
C THR A 415 -1.42 32.16 -5.44
N TYR A 416 -1.81 32.96 -6.42
CA TYR A 416 -3.05 32.82 -7.19
C TYR A 416 -3.16 31.52 -7.99
N THR A 417 -2.08 31.06 -8.61
CA THR A 417 -2.12 29.80 -9.39
C THR A 417 -2.16 28.58 -8.46
N LYS A 418 -1.56 28.67 -7.26
CA LYS A 418 -1.74 27.65 -6.20
C LYS A 418 -3.16 27.65 -5.69
N LEU A 419 -3.72 28.83 -5.41
CA LEU A 419 -5.07 28.99 -4.91
C LEU A 419 -6.09 28.48 -5.93
N PHE A 420 -5.93 28.84 -7.20
CA PHE A 420 -6.78 28.41 -8.31
C PHE A 420 -6.69 26.89 -8.54
N GLY A 421 -5.47 26.32 -8.57
CA GLY A 421 -5.30 24.87 -8.67
C GLY A 421 -5.91 24.12 -7.48
N THR A 422 -5.83 24.68 -6.28
CA THR A 422 -6.43 24.11 -5.07
C THR A 422 -7.96 24.21 -5.10
N LEU A 423 -8.51 25.37 -5.50
CA LEU A 423 -9.95 25.59 -5.68
C LEU A 423 -10.52 24.68 -6.76
N LEU A 424 -9.85 24.54 -7.90
CA LEU A 424 -10.26 23.65 -8.98
C LEU A 424 -10.23 22.18 -8.53
N ALA A 425 -9.18 21.77 -7.80
CA ALA A 425 -9.11 20.42 -7.24
C ALA A 425 -10.18 20.15 -6.18
N ILE A 426 -10.52 21.14 -5.35
CA ILE A 426 -11.60 21.04 -4.36
C ILE A 426 -12.95 20.96 -5.07
N VAL A 427 -13.21 21.80 -6.08
CA VAL A 427 -14.47 21.79 -6.83
C VAL A 427 -14.63 20.48 -7.57
N VAL A 428 -13.62 20.03 -8.31
CA VAL A 428 -13.64 18.75 -9.05
C VAL A 428 -13.66 17.53 -8.11
N GLY A 429 -13.10 17.64 -6.91
CA GLY A 429 -13.14 16.56 -5.91
C GLY A 429 -14.45 16.48 -5.10
N LEU A 430 -15.26 17.55 -5.12
CA LEU A 430 -16.56 17.63 -4.43
C LEU A 430 -17.75 17.42 -5.38
N THR A 431 -17.55 17.55 -6.69
CA THR A 431 -18.50 17.15 -7.75
C THR A 431 -18.27 15.71 -8.17
#